data_AF-A0A1B6GU97-F1
#
_entry.id   AF-A0A1B6GU97-F1
#
_cell.length_a   1.000
_cell.length_b   1.000
_cell.length_c   1.000
_cell.angle_alpha   90.00
_cell.angle_beta   90.00
_cell.angle_gamma   90.00
#
_symmetry.space_group_name_H-M   'P 1'
#
loop_
_entity.id
_entity.type
_entity.pdbx_description
1 polymer ?
#
loop_
_entity_poly.entity_id
_entity_poly.type
_entity_poly.pdbx_seq_one_letter_code
_entity_poly.pdbx_strand_id
1 'polypeptide(L)'
;EGDFNADDFEDPRKLRPGEIDPNPETKPARPDPKDMDEDELEMLSEARARLANTQGKKAKRKAREKQLEEARRLAAIQKRRELSAAGINIPVRRRKKKNAIDYNAEIPFEKKPSRGLYDTTDEQAKVTPLSFDNLRQQDLEAELRSEKEERERAKDLQKLKRKKDEVPENFLQNLEPIKKRS
;
A
#
# COMPACT_ATOMS: atom_id res chain seq x y z
N GLU A 1 -50.61 30.74 -36.95
CA GLU A 1 -49.95 29.95 -35.90
C GLU A 1 -49.12 28.89 -36.62
N GLY A 2 -47.80 29.05 -36.64
CA GLY A 2 -46.89 28.14 -37.34
C GLY A 2 -46.44 27.05 -36.38
N ASP A 3 -46.81 25.82 -36.68
CA ASP A 3 -46.50 24.60 -35.93
C ASP A 3 -44.98 24.34 -36.01
N PHE A 4 -44.25 24.60 -34.91
CA PHE A 4 -42.84 24.24 -34.79
C PHE A 4 -42.76 22.76 -34.41
N ASN A 5 -42.57 21.90 -35.42
CA ASN A 5 -42.34 20.47 -35.23
C ASN A 5 -41.04 20.23 -34.44
N ALA A 6 -41.12 19.46 -33.36
CA ALA A 6 -39.97 19.08 -32.53
C ALA A 6 -38.93 18.23 -33.29
N ASP A 7 -39.33 17.59 -34.39
CA ASP A 7 -38.47 16.71 -35.21
C ASP A 7 -37.41 17.47 -36.02
N ASP A 8 -37.54 18.78 -36.20
CA ASP A 8 -36.55 19.60 -36.94
C ASP A 8 -35.27 19.88 -36.13
N PHE A 9 -35.31 19.73 -34.80
CA PHE A 9 -34.16 19.92 -33.92
C PHE A 9 -33.24 18.69 -33.84
N GLU A 10 -33.70 17.52 -34.30
CA GLU A 10 -32.94 16.26 -34.27
C GLU A 10 -32.28 15.90 -35.61
N ASP A 11 -32.54 16.64 -36.70
CA ASP A 11 -31.97 16.33 -38.03
C ASP A 11 -30.52 16.83 -38.15
N PRO A 12 -29.50 15.94 -38.12
CA PRO A 12 -28.09 16.34 -38.14
C PRO A 12 -27.67 16.98 -39.46
N ARG A 13 -28.51 16.92 -40.51
CA ARG A 13 -28.24 17.54 -41.82
C ARG A 13 -28.73 18.98 -41.92
N LYS A 14 -29.58 19.44 -40.99
CA LYS A 14 -30.10 20.82 -40.95
C LYS A 14 -29.33 21.74 -39.98
N LEU A 15 -28.29 21.22 -39.32
CA LEU A 15 -27.41 22.01 -38.46
C LEU A 15 -26.73 23.13 -39.25
N ARG A 16 -26.93 24.36 -38.80
CA ARG A 16 -26.26 25.52 -39.38
C ARG A 16 -24.79 25.50 -38.95
N PRO A 17 -23.85 25.95 -39.80
CA PRO A 17 -22.46 26.11 -39.39
C PRO A 17 -22.35 26.94 -38.10
N GLY A 18 -21.85 26.33 -37.02
CA GLY A 18 -21.76 26.95 -35.68
C GLY A 18 -22.75 26.42 -34.64
N GLU A 19 -23.71 25.58 -35.03
CA GLU A 19 -24.62 24.91 -34.12
C GLU A 19 -23.97 23.62 -33.56
N ILE A 20 -24.16 23.36 -32.26
CA ILE A 20 -23.57 22.20 -31.57
C ILE A 20 -24.24 20.94 -32.10
N ASP A 21 -23.45 19.92 -32.44
CA ASP A 21 -23.95 18.60 -32.85
C ASP A 21 -24.87 18.06 -31.73
N PRO A 22 -26.13 17.67 -32.03
CA PRO A 22 -27.07 17.17 -31.04
C PRO A 22 -26.62 15.84 -30.41
N ASN A 23 -25.78 15.05 -31.09
CA ASN A 23 -25.36 13.73 -30.63
C ASN A 23 -23.82 13.57 -30.57
N PRO A 24 -23.09 14.39 -29.79
CA PRO A 24 -21.63 14.40 -29.77
C PRO A 24 -21.02 13.12 -29.20
N GLU A 25 -21.78 12.37 -28.37
CA GLU A 25 -21.37 11.09 -27.78
C GLU A 25 -21.20 9.96 -28.82
N THR A 26 -21.86 10.08 -29.97
CA THR A 26 -21.79 9.07 -31.05
C THR A 26 -20.57 9.25 -31.96
N LYS A 27 -19.85 10.35 -31.82
CA LYS A 27 -18.68 10.68 -32.62
C LYS A 27 -17.42 9.98 -32.08
N PRO A 28 -16.52 9.48 -32.95
CA PRO A 28 -15.26 8.91 -32.48
C PRO A 28 -14.42 9.95 -31.70
N ALA A 29 -13.73 9.48 -30.66
CA ALA A 29 -12.84 10.29 -29.86
C ALA A 29 -11.68 10.86 -30.71
N ARG A 30 -11.28 12.09 -30.39
CA ARG A 30 -10.11 12.71 -31.02
C ARG A 30 -8.83 12.08 -30.43
N PRO A 31 -7.79 11.83 -31.24
CA PRO A 31 -6.49 11.43 -30.70
C PRO A 31 -5.88 12.51 -29.82
N ASP A 32 -5.12 12.07 -28.80
CA ASP A 32 -4.42 12.95 -27.87
C ASP A 32 -3.37 13.82 -28.62
N PRO A 33 -3.30 15.13 -28.32
CA PRO A 33 -2.23 15.99 -28.84
C PRO A 33 -0.86 15.58 -28.26
N LYS A 34 0.20 15.88 -29.00
CA LYS A 34 1.57 15.58 -28.55
C LYS A 34 1.94 16.38 -27.30
N ASP A 35 1.55 17.65 -27.28
CA ASP A 35 1.73 18.56 -26.17
C ASP A 35 0.35 18.76 -25.52
N MET A 36 0.01 17.84 -24.62
CA MET A 36 -1.19 17.94 -23.77
C MET A 36 -1.13 19.23 -22.97
N ASP A 37 -2.27 19.89 -22.80
CA ASP A 37 -2.35 21.09 -21.97
C ASP A 37 -2.31 20.75 -20.47
N GLU A 38 -2.23 21.80 -19.64
CA GLU A 38 -2.17 21.64 -18.18
C GLU A 38 -3.43 20.98 -17.62
N ASP A 39 -4.59 21.30 -18.21
CA ASP A 39 -5.90 20.80 -17.79
C ASP A 39 -6.02 19.28 -18.03
N GLU A 40 -5.60 18.77 -19.18
CA GLU A 40 -5.62 17.34 -19.49
C GLU A 40 -4.62 16.54 -18.64
N LEU A 41 -3.42 17.08 -18.41
CA LEU A 41 -2.43 16.47 -17.54
C LEU A 41 -2.89 16.43 -16.08
N GLU A 42 -3.51 17.51 -15.59
CA GLU A 42 -4.11 17.55 -14.26
C GLU A 42 -5.23 16.52 -14.16
N MET A 43 -6.11 16.43 -15.16
CA MET A 43 -7.18 15.44 -15.23
C MET A 43 -6.66 13.99 -15.14
N LEU A 44 -5.60 13.65 -15.89
CA LEU A 44 -4.97 12.32 -15.82
C LEU A 44 -4.32 12.06 -14.46
N SER A 45 -3.68 13.06 -13.87
CA SER A 45 -3.05 12.95 -12.55
C SER A 45 -4.10 12.72 -11.45
N GLU A 46 -5.22 13.44 -11.52
CA GLU A 46 -6.34 13.29 -10.60
C GLU A 46 -6.99 11.90 -10.77
N ALA A 47 -7.22 11.47 -12.00
CA ALA A 47 -7.79 10.15 -12.29
C ALA A 47 -6.91 9.03 -11.70
N ARG A 48 -5.59 9.08 -11.91
CA ARG A 48 -4.63 8.13 -11.31
C ARG A 48 -4.69 8.16 -9.79
N ALA A 49 -4.69 9.35 -9.18
CA ALA A 49 -4.77 9.49 -7.73
C ALA A 49 -6.08 8.93 -7.17
N ARG A 50 -7.22 9.16 -7.83
CA ARG A 50 -8.53 8.61 -7.43
C ARG A 50 -8.55 7.09 -7.54
N LEU A 51 -8.04 6.51 -8.63
CA LEU A 51 -7.98 5.06 -8.84
C LEU A 51 -7.09 4.34 -7.82
N ALA A 52 -5.94 4.93 -7.46
CA ALA A 52 -5.03 4.34 -6.48
C ALA A 52 -5.55 4.44 -5.03
N ASN A 53 -6.42 5.41 -4.74
CA ASN A 53 -6.94 5.67 -3.41
C ASN A 53 -8.12 4.75 -3.06
N THR A 54 -7.84 3.66 -2.35
CA THR A 54 -8.88 2.73 -1.84
C THR A 54 -9.31 3.01 -0.40
N GLN A 55 -8.59 3.88 0.32
CA GLN A 55 -8.79 4.11 1.76
C GLN A 55 -9.66 5.34 2.06
N GLY A 56 -10.64 5.16 2.94
CA GLY A 56 -11.47 6.25 3.46
C GLY A 56 -10.79 7.14 4.52
N LYS A 57 -11.46 8.24 4.91
CA LYS A 57 -10.94 9.25 5.86
C LYS A 57 -10.46 8.66 7.19
N LYS A 58 -11.19 7.69 7.75
CA LYS A 58 -10.87 7.07 9.05
C LYS A 58 -9.60 6.20 8.97
N ALA A 59 -9.43 5.42 7.91
CA ALA A 59 -8.24 4.61 7.68
C ALA A 59 -6.99 5.49 7.52
N LYS A 60 -7.07 6.53 6.67
CA LYS A 60 -5.97 7.50 6.51
C LYS A 60 -5.60 8.20 7.83
N ARG A 61 -6.61 8.63 8.61
CA ARG A 61 -6.38 9.22 9.94
C ARG A 61 -5.70 8.22 10.88
N LYS A 62 -6.12 6.96 10.89
CA LYS A 62 -5.55 5.94 11.77
C LYS A 62 -4.11 5.58 11.39
N ALA A 63 -3.79 5.53 10.10
CA ALA A 63 -2.42 5.35 9.62
C ALA A 63 -1.51 6.50 10.08
N ARG A 64 -1.97 7.75 9.95
CA ARG A 64 -1.24 8.92 10.45
C ARG A 64 -1.08 8.90 11.97
N GLU A 65 -2.12 8.51 12.71
CA GLU A 65 -2.05 8.36 14.17
C GLU A 65 -1.02 7.30 14.58
N LYS A 66 -0.98 6.16 13.88
CA LYS A 66 0.01 5.09 14.11
C LYS A 66 1.45 5.60 13.92
N GLN A 67 1.71 6.33 12.83
CA GLN A 67 3.04 6.93 12.56
C GLN A 67 3.44 7.94 13.64
N LEU A 68 2.50 8.80 14.05
CA LEU A 68 2.76 9.78 15.11
C LEU A 68 3.02 9.10 16.46
N GLU A 69 2.33 8.01 16.76
CA GLU A 69 2.53 7.23 17.99
C GLU A 69 3.91 6.54 17.99
N GLU A 70 4.33 5.96 16.87
CA GLU A 70 5.67 5.40 16.70
C GLU A 70 6.76 6.47 16.88
N ALA A 71 6.59 7.64 16.26
CA ALA A 71 7.52 8.77 16.42
C ALA A 71 7.61 9.24 17.88
N ARG A 72 6.46 9.38 18.57
CA ARG A 72 6.41 9.73 20.00
C ARG A 72 7.09 8.67 20.86
N ARG A 73 6.84 7.40 20.58
CA ARG A 73 7.45 6.27 21.30
C ARG A 73 8.98 6.31 21.17
N LEU A 74 9.50 6.51 19.95
CA LEU A 74 10.94 6.61 19.70
C LEU A 74 11.57 7.79 20.42
N ALA A 75 10.96 8.98 20.35
CA ALA A 75 11.44 10.17 21.05
C ALA A 75 11.43 9.97 22.59
N ALA A 76 10.40 9.34 23.14
CA ALA A 76 10.33 9.04 24.57
C ALA A 76 11.38 7.99 25.01
N ILE A 77 11.64 6.98 24.16
CA ILE A 77 12.70 5.98 24.39
C ILE A 77 14.07 6.65 24.36
N GLN A 78 14.34 7.53 23.39
CA GLN A 78 15.59 8.26 23.30
C GLN A 78 15.84 9.10 24.57
N LYS A 79 14.88 9.95 24.97
CA LYS A 79 15.00 10.76 26.19
C LYS A 79 15.24 9.90 27.43
N ARG A 80 14.57 8.75 27.52
CA ARG A 80 14.80 7.80 28.62
C ARG A 80 16.20 7.22 28.59
N ARG A 81 16.70 6.80 27.43
CA ARG A 81 18.05 6.27 27.28
C ARG A 81 19.09 7.30 27.70
N GLU A 82 18.92 8.56 27.29
CA GLU A 82 19.80 9.67 27.68
C GLU A 82 19.79 9.89 29.20
N LEU A 83 18.61 9.91 29.83
CA LEU A 83 18.49 10.02 31.29
C LEU A 83 19.12 8.83 32.03
N SER A 84 18.87 7.61 31.56
CA SER A 84 19.44 6.40 32.14
C SER A 84 20.96 6.32 31.95
N ALA A 85 21.49 6.75 30.80
CA ALA A 85 22.93 6.83 30.56
C ALA A 85 23.60 7.88 31.46
N ALA A 86 22.89 8.96 31.79
CA ALA A 86 23.32 9.95 32.79
C ALA A 86 23.08 9.49 34.25
N GLY A 87 22.53 8.28 34.46
CA GLY A 87 22.25 7.74 35.79
C GLY A 87 20.99 8.29 36.48
N ILE A 88 20.18 9.10 35.78
CA ILE A 88 18.96 9.72 36.32
C ILE A 88 17.76 8.79 36.06
N ASN A 89 17.32 8.08 37.10
CA ASN A 89 16.20 7.14 37.00
C ASN A 89 14.87 7.80 37.37
N ILE A 90 14.13 8.25 36.35
CA ILE A 90 12.78 8.81 36.54
C ILE A 90 11.71 7.70 36.34
N PRO A 91 10.85 7.42 37.33
CA PRO A 91 9.82 6.39 37.20
C PRO A 91 8.75 6.80 36.19
N VAL A 92 8.31 5.84 35.39
CA VAL A 92 7.26 6.06 34.38
C VAL A 92 5.90 6.01 35.04
N ARG A 93 5.24 7.15 35.17
CA ARG A 93 3.83 7.17 35.58
C ARG A 93 2.95 6.83 34.38
N ARG A 94 2.60 5.54 34.24
CA ARG A 94 1.56 5.10 33.32
C ARG A 94 0.19 5.28 33.97
N ARG A 95 -0.76 5.87 33.26
CA ARG A 95 -2.16 5.94 33.72
C ARG A 95 -2.73 4.52 33.73
N LYS A 96 -2.93 3.94 34.91
CA LYS A 96 -3.61 2.64 35.05
C LYS A 96 -5.06 2.82 34.60
N LYS A 97 -5.47 2.07 33.58
CA LYS A 97 -6.89 1.97 33.20
C LYS A 97 -7.57 1.03 34.19
N LYS A 98 -8.71 1.44 34.74
CA LYS A 98 -9.54 0.57 35.59
C LYS A 98 -9.92 -0.67 34.78
N ASN A 99 -9.62 -1.86 35.30
CA ASN A 99 -9.86 -3.17 34.66
C ASN A 99 -8.95 -3.52 33.46
N ALA A 100 -7.78 -2.88 33.30
CA ALA A 100 -6.80 -3.33 32.30
C ALA A 100 -5.86 -4.38 32.89
N ILE A 101 -5.64 -5.45 32.12
CA ILE A 101 -4.70 -6.53 32.44
C ILE A 101 -3.27 -6.04 32.17
N ASP A 102 -2.34 -6.33 33.09
CA ASP A 102 -0.92 -6.06 32.90
C ASP A 102 -0.24 -7.28 32.29
N TYR A 103 -0.12 -7.28 30.96
CA TYR A 103 0.48 -8.35 30.16
C TYR A 103 1.94 -8.68 30.53
N ASN A 104 2.65 -7.78 31.20
CA ASN A 104 4.04 -8.02 31.60
C ASN A 104 4.15 -8.62 33.02
N ALA A 105 3.14 -8.44 33.87
CA ALA A 105 3.19 -8.87 35.26
C ALA A 105 2.61 -10.26 35.48
N GLU A 106 1.62 -10.67 34.68
CA GLU A 106 0.93 -11.96 34.79
C GLU A 106 0.65 -12.57 33.42
N ILE A 107 0.38 -13.88 33.37
CA ILE A 107 -0.11 -14.55 32.16
C ILE A 107 -1.62 -14.28 32.06
N PRO A 108 -2.09 -13.50 31.06
CA PRO A 108 -3.50 -13.20 30.92
C PRO A 108 -4.32 -14.47 30.69
N PHE A 109 -5.42 -14.62 31.43
CA PHE A 109 -6.35 -15.75 31.28
C PHE A 109 -5.63 -17.12 31.29
N GLU A 110 -4.68 -17.31 32.22
CA GLU A 110 -3.89 -18.54 32.32
C GLU A 110 -4.80 -19.78 32.43
N LYS A 111 -4.69 -20.66 31.43
CA LYS A 111 -5.28 -21.99 31.47
C LYS A 111 -4.14 -23.00 31.63
N LYS A 112 -4.03 -23.57 32.83
CA LYS A 112 -3.01 -24.58 33.11
C LYS A 112 -3.25 -25.82 32.22
N PRO A 113 -2.19 -26.41 31.65
CA PRO A 113 -2.34 -27.65 30.90
C PRO A 113 -2.95 -28.72 31.82
N SER A 114 -3.89 -29.50 31.28
CA SER A 114 -4.47 -30.62 32.01
C SER A 114 -3.39 -31.65 32.32
N ARG A 115 -3.34 -32.13 33.56
CA ARG A 115 -2.42 -33.21 33.95
C ARG A 115 -2.70 -34.46 33.14
N GLY A 116 -1.67 -35.00 32.51
CA GLY A 116 -1.73 -36.22 31.72
C GLY A 116 -1.30 -37.47 32.50
N LEU A 117 -1.02 -38.54 31.76
CA LEU A 117 -0.60 -39.83 32.32
C LEU A 117 0.87 -39.85 32.75
N TYR A 118 1.70 -38.96 32.19
CA TYR A 118 3.14 -38.86 32.46
C TYR A 118 3.46 -37.69 33.37
N ASP A 119 4.50 -37.85 34.21
CA ASP A 119 5.03 -36.78 35.05
C ASP A 119 5.85 -35.80 34.20
N THR A 120 5.55 -34.51 34.33
CA THR A 120 6.16 -33.39 33.57
C THR A 120 6.77 -32.35 34.50
N THR A 121 6.93 -32.66 35.79
CA THR A 121 7.45 -31.71 36.80
C THR A 121 8.92 -31.33 36.58
N ASP A 122 9.73 -32.28 36.10
CA ASP A 122 11.17 -32.08 35.85
C ASP A 122 11.47 -31.48 34.47
N GLU A 123 10.49 -31.45 33.57
CA GLU A 123 10.65 -30.98 32.19
C GLU A 123 10.60 -29.43 32.13
N GLN A 124 11.77 -28.80 32.14
CA GLN A 124 11.87 -27.34 31.98
C GLN A 124 12.33 -26.96 30.58
N ALA A 125 11.60 -26.04 29.96
CA ALA A 125 12.02 -25.44 28.71
C ALA A 125 13.31 -24.62 28.91
N LYS A 126 14.32 -24.88 28.09
CA LYS A 126 15.56 -24.09 28.11
C LYS A 126 15.29 -22.71 27.52
N VAL A 127 15.37 -21.66 28.33
CA VAL A 127 15.32 -20.28 27.87
C VAL A 127 16.70 -19.90 27.35
N THR A 128 16.82 -19.61 26.06
CA THR A 128 18.06 -19.09 25.49
C THR A 128 18.27 -17.64 25.94
N PRO A 129 19.40 -17.30 26.57
CA PRO A 129 19.68 -15.91 26.92
C PRO A 129 19.87 -15.09 25.64
N LEU A 130 19.17 -13.97 25.56
CA LEU A 130 19.33 -13.03 24.45
C LEU A 130 20.59 -12.18 24.67
N SER A 131 21.48 -12.13 23.68
CA SER A 131 22.59 -11.17 23.67
C SER A 131 22.08 -9.82 23.20
N PHE A 132 22.28 -8.76 23.99
CA PHE A 132 21.70 -7.43 23.72
C PHE A 132 22.57 -6.53 22.82
N ASP A 133 23.82 -6.90 22.56
CA ASP A 133 24.78 -6.03 21.85
C ASP A 133 24.39 -5.80 20.38
N ASN A 134 23.87 -6.83 19.71
CA ASN A 134 23.48 -6.78 18.29
C ASN A 134 21.98 -6.97 18.06
N LEU A 135 21.18 -7.13 19.12
CA LEU A 135 19.77 -7.47 18.99
C LEU A 135 18.93 -6.25 18.59
N ARG A 136 18.31 -6.32 17.41
CA ARG A 136 17.37 -5.30 16.94
C ARG A 136 15.94 -5.79 17.06
N GLN A 137 14.99 -4.86 17.03
CA GLN A 137 13.56 -5.18 17.01
C GLN A 137 13.20 -6.07 15.80
N GLN A 138 13.83 -5.83 14.64
CA GLN A 138 13.64 -6.63 13.42
C GLN A 138 14.15 -8.07 13.55
N ASP A 139 15.05 -8.36 14.49
CA ASP A 139 15.58 -9.72 14.69
C ASP A 139 14.68 -10.52 15.66
N LEU A 140 13.89 -9.81 16.49
CA LEU A 140 12.87 -10.40 17.36
C LEU A 140 11.55 -10.66 16.62
N GLU A 141 11.21 -9.77 15.69
CA GLU A 141 10.08 -9.92 14.79
C GLU A 141 10.49 -10.80 13.60
N ALA A 142 9.59 -11.63 13.07
CA ALA A 142 9.88 -12.36 11.84
C ALA A 142 9.96 -11.39 10.65
N GLU A 143 10.75 -11.73 9.62
CA GLU A 143 10.81 -10.95 8.38
C GLU A 143 9.40 -10.68 7.83
N LEU A 144 9.16 -9.42 7.44
CA LEU A 144 7.88 -9.03 6.85
C LEU A 144 7.68 -9.78 5.54
N ARG A 145 6.50 -10.41 5.38
CA ARG A 145 6.15 -11.16 4.16
C ARG A 145 6.33 -10.30 2.90
N SER A 146 6.01 -9.02 2.98
CA SER A 146 6.19 -8.06 1.88
C SER A 146 7.64 -7.86 1.47
N GLU A 147 8.58 -7.77 2.43
CA GLU A 147 10.01 -7.60 2.13
C GLU A 147 10.59 -8.84 1.48
N LYS A 148 10.18 -10.03 1.95
CA LYS A 148 10.59 -11.30 1.36
C LYS A 148 10.08 -11.43 -0.08
N GLU A 149 8.79 -11.15 -0.31
CA GLU A 149 8.18 -11.20 -1.64
C GLU A 149 8.80 -10.18 -2.60
N GLU A 150 9.06 -8.95 -2.14
CA GLU A 150 9.71 -7.91 -2.95
C GLU A 150 11.12 -8.33 -3.37
N ARG A 151 11.89 -8.91 -2.45
CA ARG A 151 13.23 -9.43 -2.74
C ARG A 151 13.20 -10.56 -3.78
N GLU A 152 12.21 -11.45 -3.71
CA GLU A 152 12.02 -12.51 -4.70
C GLU A 152 11.60 -11.95 -6.06
N ARG A 153 10.63 -11.03 -6.09
CA ARG A 153 10.18 -10.35 -7.31
C ARG A 153 11.31 -9.58 -7.99
N ALA A 154 12.14 -8.89 -7.22
CA ALA A 154 13.31 -8.17 -7.74
C ALA A 154 14.33 -9.13 -8.39
N LYS A 155 14.57 -10.30 -7.78
CA LYS A 155 15.43 -11.34 -8.37
C LYS A 155 14.87 -11.86 -9.68
N ASP A 156 13.57 -12.09 -9.76
CA ASP A 156 12.95 -12.61 -10.98
C ASP A 156 12.87 -11.56 -12.09
N LEU A 157 12.62 -10.30 -11.75
CA LEU A 157 12.75 -9.16 -12.67
C LEU A 157 14.17 -9.07 -13.24
N GLN A 158 15.20 -9.23 -12.40
CA GLN A 158 16.58 -9.19 -12.85
C GLN A 158 16.92 -10.36 -13.79
N LYS A 159 16.42 -11.57 -13.48
CA LYS A 159 16.58 -12.75 -14.36
C LYS A 159 15.89 -12.55 -15.70
N LEU A 160 14.65 -12.04 -15.71
CA LEU A 160 13.91 -11.75 -16.95
C LEU A 160 14.61 -10.70 -17.80
N LYS A 161 15.14 -9.64 -17.17
CA LYS A 161 15.89 -8.60 -17.88
C LYS A 161 17.14 -9.16 -18.55
N ARG A 162 17.95 -9.95 -17.82
CA ARG A 162 19.14 -10.60 -18.37
C ARG A 162 18.80 -11.52 -19.55
N LYS A 163 17.76 -12.35 -19.42
CA LYS A 163 17.30 -13.21 -20.51
C LYS A 163 16.86 -12.42 -21.74
N LYS A 164 16.23 -11.26 -21.57
CA LYS A 164 15.80 -10.39 -22.68
C LYS A 164 17.01 -9.80 -23.42
N ASP A 165 18.04 -9.40 -22.68
CA ASP A 165 19.27 -8.82 -23.24
C ASP A 165 20.14 -9.90 -23.94
N GLU A 166 19.99 -11.18 -23.57
CA GLU A 166 20.70 -12.33 -24.18
C GLU A 166 20.05 -12.85 -25.48
N VAL A 167 18.80 -12.48 -25.80
CA VAL A 167 18.17 -12.84 -27.07
C VAL A 167 18.58 -11.81 -28.13
N PRO A 168 19.30 -12.20 -29.20
CA PRO A 168 19.71 -11.26 -30.24
C PRO A 168 18.50 -10.65 -30.96
N GLU A 169 18.50 -9.33 -31.15
CA GLU A 169 17.45 -8.54 -31.84
C GLU A 169 17.00 -9.12 -33.19
N ASN A 170 17.88 -9.87 -33.85
CA ASN A 170 17.63 -10.52 -35.14
C ASN A 170 16.49 -11.55 -35.12
N PHE A 171 16.10 -12.09 -33.96
CA PHE A 171 14.99 -13.05 -33.88
C PHE A 171 13.61 -12.37 -33.77
N LEU A 172 13.55 -11.09 -33.38
CA LEU A 172 12.31 -10.34 -33.18
C LEU A 172 11.81 -9.61 -34.43
N GLN A 173 12.69 -9.33 -35.40
CA GLN A 173 12.32 -8.63 -36.66
C GLN A 173 11.57 -9.51 -37.67
N ASN A 174 11.59 -10.85 -37.53
CA ASN A 174 10.98 -11.77 -38.49
C ASN A 174 9.49 -12.09 -38.22
N LEU A 175 8.85 -11.41 -37.28
CA LEU A 175 7.41 -11.54 -37.00
C LEU A 175 6.68 -10.30 -37.53
N GLU A 176 6.50 -10.23 -38.86
CA GLU A 176 5.59 -9.25 -39.45
C GLU A 176 4.15 -9.48 -38.92
N PRO A 177 3.39 -8.42 -38.60
CA PRO A 177 2.02 -8.55 -38.15
C PRO A 177 1.15 -9.08 -39.29
N ILE A 178 0.58 -10.27 -39.10
CA ILE A 178 -0.38 -10.90 -40.03
C ILE A 178 -1.53 -9.92 -40.26
N LYS A 179 -1.55 -9.28 -41.44
CA LYS A 179 -2.68 -8.46 -41.90
C LYS A 179 -3.92 -9.34 -41.92
N LYS A 180 -4.89 -9.02 -41.04
CA LYS A 180 -6.21 -9.64 -41.06
C LYS A 180 -6.86 -9.38 -42.42
N ARG A 181 -7.17 -10.45 -43.14
CA ARG A 181 -7.93 -10.40 -44.39
C ARG A 181 -9.39 -10.13 -44.05
N SER A 182 -9.97 -9.19 -44.78
CA SER A 182 -11.36 -8.73 -44.77
C SER A 182 -12.37 -9.86 -44.82
#